data_AF-A0A2V1GZ20-F1
#
_entry.id   AF-A0A2V1GZ20-F1
#
_cell.length_a   1.000
_cell.length_b   1.000
_cell.length_c   1.000
_cell.angle_alpha   90.00
_cell.angle_beta   90.00
_cell.angle_gamma   90.00
#
_symmetry.space_group_name_H-M   'P 1'
#
loop_
_entity.id
_entity.type
_entity.pdbx_description
1 polymer ?
#
loop_
_entity_poly.entity_id
_entity_poly.type
_entity_poly.pdbx_seq_one_letter_code
_entity_poly.pdbx_strand_id
1 'polypeptide(L)'
;MGVINKFKKLANYAFLVGLFFVGYELWEIYQQRNINQEAVTVEIGELANTGNQLRYATVNGGTVDLANVYEYTIQSRKKKRQLGKTFYTPVIISSTGKVAYILDSEQAPSITDLIGTASYTGLLRDGSEVPSSLREKFDAAYPNSNYQLLDSSYEPKTLKEKMFDLKDAIALMLGGLIIRLLLNLFNKPDVTKKDPQTEQKNKQAA
;
A
#
# COMPACT_ATOMS: atom_id res chain seq x y z
N MET A 1 -37.58 11.27 -9.60
CA MET A 1 -36.15 11.62 -9.54
C MET A 1 -35.46 11.10 -10.80
N GLY A 2 -35.15 11.97 -11.77
CA GLY A 2 -34.80 11.58 -13.15
C GLY A 2 -33.49 10.79 -13.28
N VAL A 3 -33.43 9.91 -14.27
CA VAL A 3 -32.27 9.05 -14.62
C VAL A 3 -30.97 9.85 -14.74
N ILE A 4 -31.04 11.07 -15.27
CA ILE A 4 -29.87 11.95 -15.45
C ILE A 4 -29.27 12.43 -14.12
N ASN A 5 -30.09 12.65 -13.08
CA ASN A 5 -29.59 12.97 -11.74
C ASN A 5 -28.86 11.78 -11.09
N LYS A 6 -29.23 10.54 -11.42
CA LYS A 6 -28.49 9.35 -10.96
C LYS A 6 -27.12 9.28 -11.64
N PHE A 7 -27.03 9.53 -12.95
CA PHE A 7 -25.77 9.56 -13.68
C PHE A 7 -24.85 10.70 -13.26
N LYS A 8 -25.38 11.91 -12.98
CA LYS A 8 -24.58 13.02 -12.43
C LYS A 8 -23.98 12.67 -11.05
N LYS A 9 -24.76 12.02 -10.18
CA LYS A 9 -24.26 11.53 -8.90
C LYS A 9 -23.16 10.48 -9.09
N LEU A 10 -23.36 9.50 -9.98
CA LEU A 10 -22.37 8.47 -10.27
C LEU A 10 -21.05 9.06 -10.81
N ALA A 11 -21.13 10.01 -11.73
CA ALA A 11 -19.96 10.70 -12.28
C ALA A 11 -19.19 11.48 -11.20
N ASN A 12 -19.88 12.13 -10.26
CA ASN A 12 -19.25 12.76 -9.11
C ASN A 12 -18.56 11.75 -8.19
N TYR A 13 -19.17 10.60 -7.92
CA TYR A 13 -18.53 9.54 -7.13
C TYR A 13 -17.29 9.00 -7.83
N ALA A 14 -17.36 8.72 -9.14
CA ALA A 14 -16.19 8.30 -9.91
C ALA A 14 -15.06 9.33 -9.86
N PHE A 15 -15.37 10.61 -10.03
CA PHE A 15 -14.38 11.70 -9.90
C PHE A 15 -13.74 11.74 -8.51
N LEU A 16 -14.54 11.68 -7.43
CA LEU A 16 -14.03 11.73 -6.06
C LEU A 16 -13.17 10.51 -5.72
N VAL A 17 -13.59 9.32 -6.16
CA VAL A 17 -12.82 8.08 -5.99
C VAL A 17 -11.50 8.16 -6.75
N GLY A 18 -11.51 8.67 -7.99
CA GLY A 18 -10.29 8.89 -8.77
C GLY A 18 -9.35 9.89 -8.10
N LEU A 19 -9.88 11.01 -7.61
CA LEU A 19 -9.10 12.01 -6.87
C LEU A 19 -8.44 11.42 -5.62
N PHE A 20 -9.17 10.58 -4.89
CA PHE A 20 -8.63 9.88 -3.72
C PHE A 20 -7.48 8.94 -4.11
N PHE A 21 -7.64 8.13 -5.16
CA PHE A 21 -6.58 7.24 -5.65
C PHE A 21 -5.34 8.01 -6.11
N VAL A 22 -5.51 9.11 -6.84
CA VAL A 22 -4.38 9.97 -7.25
C VAL A 22 -3.65 10.53 -6.02
N GLY A 23 -4.39 11.05 -5.03
CA GLY A 23 -3.79 11.58 -3.82
C GLY A 23 -3.05 10.51 -3.01
N TYR A 24 -3.62 9.31 -2.91
CA TYR A 24 -3.02 8.17 -2.25
C TYR A 24 -1.72 7.73 -2.93
N GLU A 25 -1.73 7.55 -4.25
CA GLU A 25 -0.55 7.14 -5.01
C GLU A 25 0.56 8.20 -4.97
N LEU A 26 0.22 9.49 -5.11
CA LEU A 26 1.20 10.58 -4.95
C LEU A 26 1.85 10.58 -3.57
N TRP A 27 1.07 10.32 -2.53
CA TRP A 27 1.59 10.21 -1.16
C TRP A 27 2.53 9.01 -1.03
N GLU A 28 2.18 7.86 -1.59
CA GLU A 28 3.05 6.67 -1.59
C GLU A 28 4.38 6.93 -2.31
N ILE A 29 4.32 7.56 -3.49
CA ILE A 29 5.52 7.98 -4.24
C ILE A 29 6.39 8.90 -3.40
N TYR A 30 5.78 9.88 -2.73
CA TYR A 30 6.51 10.81 -1.88
C TYR A 30 7.24 10.09 -0.75
N GLN A 31 6.58 9.14 -0.07
CA GLN A 31 7.19 8.38 1.04
C GLN A 31 8.35 7.51 0.57
N GLN A 32 8.24 6.95 -0.63
CA GLN A 32 9.22 6.01 -1.17
C GLN A 32 10.25 6.66 -2.12
N ARG A 33 10.27 7.99 -2.23
CA ARG A 33 11.11 8.69 -3.22
C ARG A 33 12.62 8.54 -2.99
N ASN A 34 13.01 8.26 -1.74
CA ASN A 34 14.40 8.15 -1.31
C ASN A 34 14.88 6.69 -1.21
N ILE A 35 14.03 5.72 -1.56
CA ILE A 35 14.44 4.32 -1.56
C ILE A 35 15.36 4.10 -2.75
N ASN A 36 16.57 3.58 -2.49
CA ASN A 36 17.54 3.24 -3.51
C ASN A 36 16.94 2.29 -4.56
N GLN A 37 17.29 2.50 -5.83
CA GLN A 37 16.89 1.60 -6.92
C GLN A 37 17.71 0.32 -6.91
N GLU A 38 18.99 0.44 -6.57
CA GLU A 38 19.89 -0.68 -6.37
C GLU A 38 19.95 -1.05 -4.89
N ALA A 39 20.00 -2.36 -4.61
CA ALA A 39 20.09 -2.84 -3.25
C ALA A 39 21.43 -2.41 -2.64
N VAL A 40 21.38 -1.72 -1.51
CA VAL A 40 22.58 -1.41 -0.73
C VAL A 40 22.96 -2.65 0.07
N THR A 41 24.19 -3.14 -0.11
CA THR A 41 24.71 -4.23 0.72
C THR A 41 24.90 -3.76 2.16
N VAL A 42 24.35 -4.49 3.12
CA VAL A 42 24.46 -4.23 4.55
C VAL A 42 24.88 -5.51 5.25
N GLU A 43 25.88 -5.42 6.12
CA GLU A 43 26.27 -6.55 6.97
C GLU A 43 25.34 -6.62 8.19
N ILE A 44 24.93 -7.83 8.59
CA ILE A 44 23.95 -8.04 9.66
C ILE A 44 24.35 -7.36 10.99
N GLY A 45 25.65 -7.25 11.27
CA GLY A 45 26.16 -6.59 12.47
C GLY A 45 25.94 -5.08 12.50
N GLU A 46 25.72 -4.46 11.34
CA GLU A 46 25.47 -3.02 11.19
C GLU A 46 23.99 -2.67 11.38
N LEU A 47 23.09 -3.65 11.26
CA LEU A 47 21.64 -3.45 11.43
C LEU A 47 21.27 -2.99 12.84
N ALA A 48 21.99 -3.45 13.86
CA ALA A 48 21.78 -3.04 15.23
C ALA A 48 22.05 -1.53 15.46
N ASN A 49 22.85 -0.89 14.58
CA ASN A 49 23.32 0.49 14.72
C ASN A 49 22.74 1.45 13.68
N THR A 50 22.13 0.96 12.60
CA THR A 50 21.74 1.79 11.45
C THR A 50 20.41 2.53 11.63
N GLY A 51 19.70 2.30 12.74
CA GLY A 51 18.39 2.90 13.00
C GLY A 51 17.32 2.47 11.98
N ASN A 52 16.06 2.82 12.23
CA ASN A 52 14.93 2.42 11.38
C ASN A 52 14.90 3.26 10.10
N GLN A 53 15.78 2.94 9.14
CA GLN A 53 15.87 3.62 7.86
C GLN A 53 15.25 2.75 6.77
N LEU A 54 14.12 3.22 6.23
CA LEU A 54 13.46 2.65 5.07
C LEU A 54 14.40 2.65 3.86
N ARG A 55 14.86 1.48 3.41
CA ARG A 55 15.80 1.35 2.29
C ARG A 55 15.70 0.00 1.60
N TYR A 56 16.04 -0.04 0.32
CA TYR A 56 16.21 -1.30 -0.41
C TYR A 56 17.63 -1.83 -0.15
N ALA A 57 17.74 -3.03 0.42
CA ALA A 57 19.02 -3.56 0.89
C ALA A 57 19.15 -5.06 0.65
N THR A 58 20.40 -5.50 0.48
CA THR A 58 20.81 -6.90 0.60
C THR A 58 21.50 -7.05 1.94
N VAL A 59 20.89 -7.81 2.85
CA VAL A 59 21.47 -8.08 4.16
C VAL A 59 22.25 -9.39 4.08
N ASN A 60 23.56 -9.29 4.32
CA ASN A 60 24.45 -10.44 4.40
C ASN A 60 24.75 -10.79 5.84
N GLY A 61 24.80 -12.09 6.15
CA GLY A 61 25.13 -12.58 7.48
C GLY A 61 23.93 -13.11 8.25
N GLY A 62 24.25 -13.86 9.32
CA GLY A 62 23.29 -14.40 10.25
C GLY A 62 22.82 -15.80 9.93
N THR A 63 21.98 -16.32 10.82
CA THR A 63 21.43 -17.67 10.75
C THR A 63 19.92 -17.59 10.89
N VAL A 64 19.20 -18.28 10.02
CA VAL A 64 17.74 -18.41 10.11
C VAL A 64 17.37 -19.26 11.31
N ASP A 65 16.47 -18.76 12.17
CA ASP A 65 15.91 -19.55 13.26
C ASP A 65 14.53 -20.11 12.89
N LEU A 66 14.55 -21.38 12.44
CA LEU A 66 13.34 -22.12 12.09
C LEU A 66 12.41 -22.41 13.26
N ALA A 67 12.92 -22.46 14.50
CA ALA A 67 12.08 -22.78 15.65
C ALA A 67 11.04 -21.69 15.93
N ASN A 68 11.30 -20.47 15.45
CA ASN A 68 10.48 -19.29 15.66
C ASN A 68 9.93 -18.71 14.35
N VAL A 69 9.75 -19.55 13.33
CA VAL A 69 9.06 -19.16 12.09
C VAL A 69 7.56 -19.15 12.30
N TYR A 70 6.92 -18.06 11.92
CA TYR A 70 5.47 -17.93 12.01
C TYR A 70 4.84 -17.73 10.64
N GLU A 71 3.80 -18.51 10.36
CA GLU A 71 2.91 -18.30 9.23
C GLU A 71 1.79 -17.33 9.62
N TYR A 72 1.60 -16.30 8.81
CA TYR A 72 0.46 -15.40 8.88
C TYR A 72 -0.45 -15.61 7.67
N THR A 73 -1.70 -16.00 7.92
CA THR A 73 -2.68 -16.24 6.87
C THR A 73 -3.79 -15.19 6.93
N ILE A 74 -4.03 -14.49 5.84
CA ILE A 74 -5.19 -13.60 5.71
C ILE A 74 -6.40 -14.45 5.32
N GLN A 75 -7.41 -14.53 6.19
CA GLN A 75 -8.64 -15.28 5.93
C GLN A 75 -9.85 -14.37 5.74
N SER A 76 -10.66 -14.65 4.72
CA SER A 76 -11.98 -14.01 4.57
C SER A 76 -12.95 -14.53 5.63
N ARG A 77 -13.41 -13.66 6.53
CA ARG A 77 -14.40 -13.98 7.59
C ARG A 77 -15.67 -14.66 7.06
N LYS A 78 -16.11 -14.31 5.84
CA LYS A 78 -17.38 -14.81 5.27
C LYS A 78 -17.26 -16.18 4.60
N LYS A 79 -16.08 -16.56 4.10
CA LYS A 79 -15.92 -17.79 3.30
C LYS A 79 -14.83 -18.74 3.80
N LYS A 80 -14.14 -18.41 4.91
CA LYS A 80 -12.95 -19.13 5.40
C LYS A 80 -11.94 -19.46 4.28
N ARG A 81 -11.91 -18.63 3.24
CA ARG A 81 -10.96 -18.76 2.14
C ARG A 81 -9.69 -18.03 2.55
N GLN A 82 -8.56 -18.70 2.37
CA GLN A 82 -7.24 -18.09 2.49
C GLN A 82 -7.06 -17.15 1.29
N LEU A 83 -6.79 -15.88 1.57
CA LEU A 83 -6.58 -14.82 0.58
C LEU A 83 -5.09 -14.62 0.29
N GLY A 84 -4.23 -14.97 1.26
CA GLY A 84 -2.78 -14.89 1.15
C GLY A 84 -2.12 -15.55 2.36
N LYS A 85 -0.85 -15.89 2.20
CA LYS A 85 -0.02 -16.54 3.21
C LYS A 85 1.37 -15.91 3.15
N THR A 86 1.90 -15.59 4.32
CA THR A 86 3.18 -14.93 4.50
C THR A 86 3.91 -15.59 5.65
N PHE A 87 5.23 -15.74 5.55
CA PHE A 87 6.09 -16.26 6.59
C PHE A 87 6.97 -15.17 7.16
N TYR A 88 7.00 -15.09 8.48
CA TYR A 88 7.87 -14.21 9.24
C TYR A 88 8.97 -15.06 9.88
N THR A 89 10.18 -14.91 9.36
CA THR A 89 11.33 -15.76 9.70
C THR A 89 12.42 -14.93 10.37
N PRO A 90 12.73 -15.16 11.65
CA PRO A 90 13.77 -14.41 12.33
C PRO A 90 15.16 -14.81 11.83
N VAL A 91 16.01 -13.81 11.58
CA VAL A 91 17.43 -13.99 11.27
C VAL A 91 18.26 -13.45 12.42
N ILE A 92 19.09 -14.33 12.98
CA ILE A 92 19.83 -14.10 14.20
C ILE A 92 21.29 -13.78 13.91
N ILE A 93 21.86 -12.83 14.65
CA ILE A 93 23.29 -12.58 14.69
C ILE A 93 23.94 -13.71 15.51
N SER A 94 24.62 -14.64 14.83
CA SER A 94 25.16 -15.87 15.46
C SER A 94 26.07 -15.59 16.66
N SER A 95 26.79 -14.46 16.67
CA SER A 95 27.69 -14.09 17.78
C SER A 95 26.98 -13.57 19.03
N THR A 96 25.76 -13.05 18.91
CA THR A 96 25.02 -12.44 20.03
C THR A 96 23.73 -13.16 20.38
N GLY A 97 23.23 -14.04 19.51
CA GLY A 97 21.94 -14.70 19.68
C GLY A 97 20.74 -13.76 19.54
N LYS A 98 20.95 -12.49 19.17
CA LYS A 98 19.89 -11.50 18.98
C LYS A 98 19.34 -11.55 17.56
N VAL A 99 18.04 -11.34 17.41
CA VAL A 99 17.42 -11.10 16.10
C VAL A 99 17.90 -9.77 15.55
N ALA A 100 18.42 -9.78 14.33
CA ALA A 100 18.75 -8.58 13.57
C ALA A 100 17.55 -8.07 12.77
N TYR A 101 16.87 -8.99 12.09
CA TYR A 101 15.68 -8.69 11.31
C TYR A 101 14.76 -9.90 11.22
N ILE A 102 13.50 -9.62 10.92
CA ILE A 102 12.49 -10.60 10.54
C ILE A 102 12.36 -10.54 9.02
N LEU A 103 12.59 -11.66 8.36
CA LEU A 103 12.33 -11.82 6.93
C LEU A 103 10.83 -12.05 6.71
N ASP A 104 10.21 -11.19 5.91
CA ASP A 104 8.85 -11.34 5.40
C ASP A 104 8.94 -11.92 3.98
N SER A 105 8.43 -13.14 3.80
CA SER A 105 8.49 -13.90 2.55
C SER A 105 7.19 -14.68 2.29
N GLU A 106 6.81 -14.81 1.02
CA GLU A 106 5.69 -15.68 0.62
C GLU A 106 6.03 -17.16 0.74
N GLN A 107 7.32 -17.51 0.73
CA GLN A 107 7.80 -18.88 0.75
C GLN A 107 8.29 -19.27 2.15
N ALA A 108 8.00 -20.52 2.53
CA ALA A 108 8.54 -21.07 3.76
C ALA A 108 10.07 -21.17 3.65
N PRO A 109 10.82 -20.86 4.73
CA PRO A 109 12.25 -21.10 4.74
C PRO A 109 12.53 -22.60 4.54
N SER A 110 13.52 -22.88 3.72
CA SER A 110 13.96 -24.23 3.34
C SER A 110 15.01 -24.76 4.31
N ILE A 111 15.26 -26.08 4.28
CA ILE A 111 16.36 -26.68 5.07
C ILE A 111 17.72 -26.14 4.60
N THR A 112 17.87 -25.77 3.33
CA THR A 112 19.09 -25.15 2.83
C THR A 112 19.37 -23.79 3.45
N ASP A 113 18.34 -23.05 3.86
CA ASP A 113 18.48 -21.76 4.56
C ASP A 113 19.06 -21.91 5.98
N LEU A 114 19.04 -23.12 6.57
CA LEU A 114 19.65 -23.40 7.89
C LEU A 114 21.17 -23.54 7.85
N ILE A 115 21.69 -24.08 6.74
CA ILE A 115 23.08 -24.54 6.66
C ILE A 115 23.99 -23.39 6.20
N GLY A 116 23.42 -22.43 5.47
CA GLY A 116 24.13 -21.28 4.94
C GLY A 116 24.09 -20.06 5.85
N THR A 117 25.00 -19.14 5.57
CA THR A 117 24.89 -17.75 6.02
C THR A 117 23.74 -17.09 5.26
N ALA A 118 22.81 -16.44 5.98
CA ALA A 118 21.69 -15.75 5.34
C ALA A 118 22.17 -14.61 4.43
N SER A 119 21.58 -14.50 3.24
CA SER A 119 21.78 -13.39 2.32
C SER A 119 20.46 -13.14 1.60
N TYR A 120 19.73 -12.13 2.06
CA TYR A 120 18.39 -11.82 1.55
C TYR A 120 18.33 -10.36 1.09
N THR A 121 17.62 -10.14 -0.01
CA THR A 121 17.39 -8.82 -0.59
C THR A 121 15.92 -8.44 -0.40
N GLY A 122 15.67 -7.19 -0.02
CA GLY A 122 14.31 -6.72 0.17
C GLY A 122 14.24 -5.26 0.64
N LEU A 123 13.03 -4.80 0.89
CA LEU A 123 12.80 -3.50 1.51
C LEU A 123 12.92 -3.63 3.03
N LEU A 124 13.94 -2.99 3.57
CA LEU A 124 14.21 -2.91 4.98
C LEU A 124 13.34 -1.81 5.60
N ARG A 125 12.54 -2.18 6.60
CA ARG A 125 11.55 -1.34 7.27
C ARG A 125 11.68 -1.44 8.78
N ASP A 126 10.93 -0.59 9.47
CA ASP A 126 10.82 -0.62 10.91
C ASP A 126 10.18 -1.95 11.37
N GLY A 127 10.74 -2.57 12.42
CA GLY A 127 10.18 -3.80 13.00
C GLY A 127 8.74 -3.64 13.52
N SER A 128 8.29 -2.39 13.72
CA SER A 128 6.91 -2.09 14.06
C SER A 128 5.89 -2.37 12.95
N GLU A 129 6.33 -2.67 11.73
CA GLU A 129 5.46 -3.14 10.65
C GLU A 129 5.12 -4.63 10.75
N VAL A 130 5.83 -5.40 11.59
CA VAL A 130 5.48 -6.81 11.87
C VAL A 130 4.10 -6.88 12.53
N PRO A 131 3.19 -7.79 12.10
CA PRO A 131 1.88 -7.94 12.73
C PRO A 131 1.97 -8.05 14.26
N SER A 132 1.13 -7.30 14.99
CA SER A 132 1.22 -7.20 16.45
C SER A 132 1.18 -8.56 17.15
N SER A 133 0.33 -9.47 16.66
CA SER A 133 0.21 -10.84 17.17
C SER A 133 1.47 -11.70 17.01
N LEU A 134 2.35 -11.36 16.06
CA LEU A 134 3.63 -12.04 15.86
C LEU A 134 4.75 -11.34 16.61
N ARG A 135 4.73 -10.01 16.65
CA ARG A 135 5.68 -9.20 17.42
C ARG A 135 5.70 -9.58 18.89
N GLU A 136 4.56 -9.78 19.53
CA GLU A 136 4.50 -10.27 20.91
C GLU A 136 5.22 -11.62 21.10
N LYS A 137 5.15 -12.51 20.11
CA LYS A 137 5.86 -13.81 20.15
C LYS A 137 7.36 -13.64 19.94
N PHE A 138 7.77 -12.76 19.04
CA PHE A 138 9.18 -12.44 18.81
C PHE A 138 9.80 -11.75 20.02
N ASP A 139 9.12 -10.78 20.63
CA ASP A 139 9.59 -10.07 21.82
C ASP A 139 9.73 -11.02 23.02
N ALA A 140 8.83 -12.02 23.12
CA ALA A 140 8.93 -13.06 24.14
C ALA A 140 10.08 -14.05 23.89
N ALA A 141 10.30 -14.45 22.63
CA ALA A 141 11.38 -15.36 22.25
C ALA A 141 12.77 -14.69 22.27
N TYR A 142 12.83 -13.39 21.97
CA TYR A 142 14.06 -12.61 21.85
C TYR A 142 13.97 -11.28 22.61
N PRO A 143 14.02 -11.30 23.95
CA PRO A 143 13.95 -10.08 24.74
C PRO A 143 15.10 -9.13 24.43
N ASN A 144 14.82 -7.83 24.37
CA ASN A 144 15.79 -6.75 24.10
C ASN A 144 16.43 -6.77 22.70
N SER A 145 15.82 -7.47 21.74
CA SER A 145 16.14 -7.30 20.32
C SER A 145 15.45 -6.07 19.76
N ASN A 146 16.19 -5.22 19.05
CA ASN A 146 15.63 -4.19 18.19
C ASN A 146 15.80 -4.67 16.75
N TYR A 147 14.77 -5.33 16.23
CA TYR A 147 14.82 -5.96 14.92
C TYR A 147 14.12 -5.10 13.87
N GLN A 148 14.57 -5.24 12.63
CA GLN A 148 13.94 -4.63 11.46
C GLN A 148 13.07 -5.64 10.72
N LEU A 149 12.23 -5.19 9.81
CA LEU A 149 11.47 -6.04 8.90
C LEU A 149 12.10 -5.98 7.51
N LEU A 150 12.44 -7.12 6.93
CA LEU A 150 12.91 -7.21 5.55
C LEU A 150 11.82 -7.83 4.67
N ASP A 151 11.14 -6.99 3.91
CA ASP A 151 10.13 -7.40 2.92
C ASP A 151 10.82 -7.86 1.64
N SER A 152 10.93 -9.18 1.48
CA SER A 152 11.60 -9.81 0.33
C SER A 152 10.79 -9.77 -0.95
N SER A 153 9.50 -9.42 -0.88
CA SER A 153 8.62 -9.29 -2.04
C SER A 153 8.72 -7.94 -2.73
N TYR A 154 9.41 -6.97 -2.11
CA TYR A 154 9.51 -5.63 -2.64
C TYR A 154 10.38 -5.57 -3.90
N GLU A 155 9.77 -5.09 -4.99
CA GLU A 155 10.47 -4.76 -6.23
C GLU A 155 10.68 -3.24 -6.33
N PRO A 156 11.94 -2.77 -6.45
CA PRO A 156 12.22 -1.35 -6.59
C PRO A 156 11.70 -0.83 -7.94
N LYS A 157 10.80 0.15 -7.91
CA LYS A 157 10.34 0.87 -9.09
C LYS A 157 11.06 2.21 -9.24
N THR A 158 11.41 2.57 -10.47
CA THR A 158 11.89 3.91 -10.81
C THR A 158 10.80 4.96 -10.60
N LEU A 159 11.18 6.22 -10.40
CA LEU A 159 10.20 7.31 -10.29
C LEU A 159 9.30 7.38 -11.53
N LYS A 160 9.84 7.07 -12.72
CA LYS A 160 9.08 7.04 -13.97
C LYS A 160 8.00 5.95 -13.94
N GLU A 161 8.32 4.75 -13.49
CA GLU A 161 7.35 3.65 -13.38
C GLU A 161 6.28 3.97 -12.34
N LYS A 162 6.68 4.49 -11.18
CA LYS A 162 5.74 4.93 -10.15
C LYS A 162 4.77 6.01 -10.67
N MET A 163 5.27 6.99 -11.41
CA MET A 163 4.45 8.01 -12.05
C MET A 163 3.57 7.47 -13.18
N PHE A 164 3.97 6.37 -13.82
CA PHE A 164 3.18 5.73 -14.86
C PHE A 164 2.00 4.94 -14.29
N ASP A 165 2.13 4.39 -13.08
CA ASP A 165 1.04 3.70 -12.39
C ASP A 165 -0.15 4.66 -12.09
N LEU A 166 0.11 5.97 -11.96
CA LEU A 166 -0.94 7.00 -11.81
C LEU A 166 -1.90 7.13 -12.99
N LYS A 167 -1.55 6.61 -14.17
CA LYS A 167 -2.35 6.80 -15.39
C LYS A 167 -3.79 6.32 -15.21
N ASP A 168 -4.02 5.23 -14.48
CA ASP A 168 -5.33 4.60 -14.34
C ASP A 168 -6.20 5.40 -13.36
N ALA A 169 -5.61 5.86 -12.24
CA ALA A 169 -6.25 6.76 -11.30
C ALA A 169 -6.62 8.11 -11.95
N ILE A 170 -5.70 8.68 -12.74
CA ILE A 170 -5.92 9.89 -13.53
C ILE A 170 -7.01 9.65 -14.58
N ALA A 171 -6.99 8.52 -15.30
CA ALA A 171 -8.00 8.18 -16.28
C ALA A 171 -9.39 8.06 -15.65
N LEU A 172 -9.50 7.48 -14.46
CA LEU A 172 -10.75 7.37 -13.72
C LEU A 172 -11.25 8.75 -13.25
N MET A 173 -10.36 9.61 -12.76
CA MET A 173 -10.68 10.99 -12.38
C MET A 173 -11.16 11.80 -13.60
N LEU A 174 -10.40 11.79 -14.69
CA LEU A 174 -10.74 12.52 -15.92
C LEU A 174 -11.99 11.96 -16.59
N GLY A 175 -12.18 10.64 -16.60
CA GLY A 175 -13.38 9.99 -17.12
C GLY A 175 -14.64 10.43 -16.38
N GLY A 176 -14.60 10.47 -15.04
CA GLY A 176 -15.70 10.99 -14.23
C GLY A 176 -16.00 12.47 -14.52
N LEU A 177 -14.96 13.28 -14.69
CA LEU A 177 -15.08 14.70 -15.03
C LEU A 177 -15.70 14.93 -16.42
N ILE A 178 -15.22 14.21 -17.44
CA ILE A 178 -15.71 14.29 -18.82
C ILE A 178 -17.19 13.90 -18.89
N ILE A 179 -17.57 12.79 -18.26
CA ILE A 179 -18.96 12.35 -18.20
C ILE A 179 -19.85 13.42 -17.55
N ARG A 180 -19.38 14.04 -16.46
CA ARG A 180 -20.10 15.13 -15.79
C ARG A 180 -20.29 16.35 -16.70
N LEU A 181 -19.26 16.73 -17.45
CA LEU A 181 -19.31 17.85 -18.40
C LEU A 181 -20.30 17.56 -19.53
N LEU A 182 -20.25 16.36 -20.12
CA LEU A 182 -21.20 15.94 -21.15
C LEU A 182 -22.64 15.94 -20.62
N LEU A 183 -22.89 15.38 -19.43
CA LEU A 183 -24.23 15.38 -18.81
C LEU A 183 -24.74 16.79 -18.45
N ASN A 184 -23.86 17.78 -18.29
CA ASN A 184 -24.25 19.18 -18.11
C ASN A 184 -24.53 19.87 -19.44
N LEU A 185 -23.76 19.57 -20.49
CA LEU A 185 -23.96 20.10 -21.84
C LEU A 185 -25.25 19.60 -22.49
N PHE A 186 -25.62 18.34 -22.26
CA PHE A 186 -26.87 17.74 -22.77
C PHE A 186 -28.09 18.01 -21.89
N ASN A 187 -27.91 18.51 -20.66
CA ASN A 187 -29.00 19.05 -19.80
C ASN A 187 -29.03 20.59 -19.87
N LYS A 188 -29.01 21.17 -21.07
CA LYS A 188 -29.43 22.58 -21.18
C LYS A 188 -30.86 22.66 -20.64
N PRO A 189 -31.15 23.54 -19.66
CA PRO A 189 -32.52 23.74 -19.25
C PRO A 189 -33.30 24.20 -20.47
N ASP A 190 -34.40 23.50 -20.75
CA ASP A 190 -35.37 23.91 -21.75
C ASP A 190 -35.88 25.29 -21.31
N VAL A 191 -35.34 26.36 -21.91
CA VAL A 191 -35.78 27.74 -21.69
C VAL A 191 -37.12 27.95 -22.42
N THR A 192 -38.09 27.08 -22.11
CA THR A 192 -39.42 27.11 -22.71
C THR A 192 -40.45 26.51 -21.78
N LYS A 193 -40.38 26.84 -20.48
CA LYS A 193 -41.58 26.92 -19.65
C LYS A 193 -41.61 28.30 -19.03
N LYS A 194 -42.14 29.26 -19.79
CA LYS A 194 -42.70 30.49 -19.23
C LYS A 194 -43.65 30.06 -18.11
N ASP A 195 -43.31 30.47 -16.90
CA ASP A 195 -44.16 30.31 -15.73
C ASP A 195 -45.45 31.11 -15.97
N PRO A 196 -46.64 30.47 -16.02
CA PRO A 196 -47.91 31.18 -16.25
C PRO A 196 -48.22 32.22 -15.16
N GLN A 197 -47.53 32.15 -14.01
CA GLN A 197 -47.76 33.04 -12.87
C GLN A 197 -47.25 34.48 -13.10
N THR A 198 -46.32 34.70 -14.03
CA THR A 198 -45.80 36.05 -14.29
C THR A 198 -46.75 36.87 -15.18
N GLU A 199 -47.59 36.23 -15.97
CA GLU A 199 -48.52 36.93 -16.88
C GLU A 199 -49.81 37.40 -16.19
N GLN A 200 -50.23 36.73 -15.10
CA GLN A 200 -51.36 37.20 -14.28
C GLN A 200 -51.01 38.42 -13.43
N LYS A 201 -49.77 38.56 -12.97
CA LYS A 201 -49.35 39.71 -12.15
C LYS A 201 -49.27 41.01 -12.96
N ASN A 202 -49.00 40.93 -14.27
CA ASN A 202 -48.95 42.09 -15.15
C ASN A 202 -50.31 42.48 -15.75
N LYS A 203 -51.32 41.59 -15.74
CA LYS A 203 -52.70 41.95 -16.14
C LYS A 203 -53.56 42.53 -15.01
N GLN A 204 -53.13 42.42 -13.76
CA GLN A 204 -53.77 43.09 -12.62
C GLN A 204 -53.15 44.45 -12.30
N ALA A 205 -52.07 44.83 -12.98
CA ALA A 205 -51.40 46.12 -12.84
C ALA A 205 -51.56 47.03 -14.09
N ALA A 206 -52.45 46.67 -15.02
CA ALA A 206 -52.81 47.44 -16.20
C ALA A 206 -54.30 47.78 -16.17
#